data_AF-A0A6B3IG01-F1
#
_entry.id   AF-A0A6B3IG01-F1
#
_cell.length_a   1.000
_cell.length_b   1.000
_cell.length_c   1.000
_cell.angle_alpha   90.00
_cell.angle_beta   90.00
_cell.angle_gamma   90.00
#
_symmetry.space_group_name_H-M   'P 1'
#
loop_
_entity.id
_entity.type
_entity.pdbx_description
1 polymer ?
#
loop_
_entity_poly.entity_id
_entity_poly.type
_entity_poly.pdbx_seq_one_letter_code
_entity_poly.pdbx_strand_id
1 'polypeptide(L)'
;RRHDKDGVPAKVAHIEYDPNRTARIALLHYADGEKRYIVAPRGLSQGDRVENGPTADIKPGNNLALRNIPVGTTIHAIELRPGG
;
A
#
# COMPACT_ATOMS: atom_id res chain seq x y z
N ARG A 1 9.44 -8.81 -4.41
CA ARG A 1 9.25 -8.57 -2.96
C ARG A 1 8.04 -7.65 -2.81
N ARG A 2 7.32 -7.59 -1.69
CA ARG A 2 6.10 -6.73 -1.62
C ARG A 2 6.41 -5.23 -1.49
N HIS A 3 7.56 -4.88 -0.92
CA HIS A 3 8.00 -3.52 -0.62
C HIS A 3 9.29 -3.10 -1.36
N ASP A 4 9.49 -3.57 -2.59
CA ASP A 4 10.68 -3.25 -3.40
C ASP A 4 10.54 -1.99 -4.28
N LYS A 5 9.39 -1.32 -4.24
CA LYS A 5 9.09 -0.13 -5.05
C LYS A 5 9.26 1.17 -4.28
N ASP A 6 10.41 1.33 -3.62
CA ASP A 6 10.71 2.54 -2.85
C ASP A 6 10.82 3.76 -3.79
N GLY A 7 10.08 4.82 -3.49
CA GLY A 7 10.06 6.06 -4.26
C GLY A 7 9.33 5.97 -5.61
N VAL A 8 8.77 4.81 -5.98
CA VAL A 8 7.99 4.66 -7.21
C VAL A 8 6.50 4.80 -6.87
N PRO A 9 5.86 5.93 -7.23
CA PRO A 9 4.45 6.13 -6.94
C PRO A 9 3.58 5.22 -7.80
N ALA A 10 2.44 4.81 -7.25
CA ALA A 10 1.41 4.10 -7.98
C ALA A 10 0.05 4.79 -7.86
N LYS A 11 -0.77 4.63 -8.88
CA LYS A 11 -2.16 5.09 -8.90
C LYS A 11 -3.10 3.91 -8.69
N VAL A 12 -4.10 4.08 -7.85
CA VAL A 12 -5.16 3.09 -7.67
C VAL A 12 -6.03 3.05 -8.93
N ALA A 13 -5.89 1.99 -9.71
CA ALA A 13 -6.64 1.79 -10.95
C ALA A 13 -8.06 1.31 -10.68
N HIS A 14 -8.24 0.28 -9.85
CA HIS A 14 -9.54 -0.29 -9.50
C HIS A 14 -9.52 -0.88 -8.08
N ILE A 15 -10.70 -0.97 -7.47
CA ILE A 15 -10.93 -1.70 -6.21
C ILE A 15 -11.90 -2.83 -6.51
N GLU A 16 -11.48 -4.06 -6.25
CA GLU A 16 -12.11 -5.28 -6.72
C GLU A 16 -12.43 -6.22 -5.55
N TYR A 17 -13.37 -7.12 -5.78
CA TYR A 17 -13.68 -8.23 -4.89
C TYR A 17 -12.69 -9.37 -5.11
N ASP A 18 -12.16 -9.96 -4.03
CA ASP A 18 -11.35 -11.18 -4.08
C ASP A 18 -12.04 -12.29 -3.28
N PRO A 19 -12.48 -13.41 -3.89
CA PRO A 19 -13.15 -14.49 -3.18
C PRO A 19 -12.26 -15.22 -2.16
N ASN A 20 -10.93 -15.09 -2.25
CA ASN A 20 -10.00 -15.80 -1.37
C ASN A 20 -9.75 -15.10 -0.03
N ARG A 21 -10.35 -13.92 0.20
CA ARG A 21 -10.20 -13.15 1.43
C ARG A 21 -11.44 -12.30 1.71
N THR A 22 -11.58 -11.84 2.94
CA THR A 22 -12.73 -10.99 3.33
C THR A 22 -12.56 -9.52 2.92
N ALA A 23 -11.32 -9.05 2.78
CA ALA A 23 -11.03 -7.67 2.39
C ALA A 23 -11.02 -7.48 0.86
N ARG A 24 -11.41 -6.29 0.38
CA ARG A 24 -11.24 -5.92 -1.04
C ARG A 24 -9.77 -5.78 -1.40
N ILE A 25 -9.46 -5.88 -2.69
CA ILE A 25 -8.11 -5.64 -3.21
C ILE A 25 -8.10 -4.41 -4.10
N ALA A 26 -6.99 -3.67 -4.10
CA ALA A 26 -6.79 -2.53 -4.98
C ALA A 26 -5.72 -2.88 -6.02
N LEU A 27 -6.06 -2.70 -7.30
CA LEU A 27 -5.12 -2.78 -8.42
C LEU A 27 -4.35 -1.46 -8.50
N LEU A 28 -3.03 -1.53 -8.39
CA LEU A 28 -2.12 -0.40 -8.52
C LEU A 28 -1.45 -0.41 -9.88
N HIS A 29 -1.37 0.75 -10.53
CA HIS A 29 -0.52 1.00 -11.68
C HIS A 29 0.66 1.86 -11.23
N TYR A 30 1.85 1.28 -11.19
CA TYR A 30 3.08 1.99 -10.87
C TYR A 30 3.52 2.87 -12.03
N ALA A 31 4.24 3.95 -11.72
CA ALA A 31 4.80 4.85 -12.72
C ALA A 31 5.81 4.17 -13.67
N ASP A 32 6.40 3.04 -13.26
CA ASP A 32 7.30 2.21 -14.07
C ASP A 32 6.56 1.23 -15.01
N GLY A 33 5.23 1.23 -15.00
CA GLY A 33 4.39 0.37 -15.82
C GLY A 33 4.02 -0.98 -15.18
N GLU A 34 4.60 -1.33 -14.03
CA GLU A 34 4.19 -2.55 -13.31
C GLU A 34 2.78 -2.41 -12.72
N LYS A 35 2.08 -3.54 -12.64
CA LYS A 35 0.78 -3.64 -12.00
C LYS A 35 0.83 -4.61 -10.84
N ARG A 36 0.27 -4.22 -9.69
CA ARG A 36 0.25 -5.08 -8.50
C ARG A 36 -1.03 -4.90 -7.72
N TYR A 37 -1.43 -5.95 -7.00
CA TYR A 37 -2.53 -5.88 -6.07
C TYR A 37 -2.04 -5.65 -4.64
N ILE A 38 -2.75 -4.80 -3.91
CA ILE A 38 -2.64 -4.68 -2.45
C ILE A 38 -4.00 -4.99 -1.81
N VAL A 39 -4.00 -5.29 -0.51
CA VAL A 39 -5.26 -5.24 0.25
C VAL A 39 -5.73 -3.79 0.30
N ALA A 40 -6.99 -3.54 -0.02
CA ALA A 40 -7.55 -2.19 -0.03
C ALA A 40 -7.77 -1.70 1.42
N PRO A 41 -7.04 -0.67 1.89
CA PRO A 41 -7.28 -0.08 3.18
C PRO A 41 -8.58 0.74 3.18
N ARG A 42 -9.12 0.94 4.38
CA ARG A 42 -10.26 1.84 4.56
C ARG A 42 -9.86 3.27 4.17
N GLY A 43 -10.72 3.93 3.39
CA GLY A 43 -10.51 5.32 2.95
C GLY A 43 -9.70 5.46 1.65
N LEU A 44 -9.18 4.35 1.09
CA LEU A 44 -8.56 4.38 -0.24
C LEU A 44 -9.63 4.36 -1.33
N SER A 45 -9.50 5.27 -2.29
CA SER A 45 -10.42 5.45 -3.42
C SER A 45 -9.72 5.24 -4.77
N GLN A 46 -10.51 5.01 -5.81
CA GLN A 46 -9.99 4.95 -7.17
C GLN A 46 -9.36 6.29 -7.56
N GLY A 47 -8.18 6.25 -8.16
CA GLY A 47 -7.45 7.43 -8.59
C GLY A 47 -6.48 7.99 -7.56
N ASP A 48 -6.56 7.54 -6.31
CA ASP A 48 -5.61 7.93 -5.26
C ASP A 48 -4.18 7.52 -5.62
N ARG A 49 -3.23 8.31 -5.16
CA ARG A 49 -1.80 8.04 -5.30
C ARG A 49 -1.28 7.40 -4.02
N VAL A 50 -0.60 6.28 -4.17
CA VAL A 50 0.04 5.54 -3.08
C VAL A 50 1.54 5.43 -3.32
N GLU A 51 2.30 5.50 -2.23
CA GLU A 51 3.75 5.51 -2.25
C GLU A 51 4.31 4.54 -1.23
N ASN A 52 5.48 3.99 -1.56
CA ASN A 52 6.26 3.15 -0.66
C ASN A 52 7.62 3.82 -0.43
N GLY A 53 8.10 3.79 0.81
CA GLY A 53 9.44 4.20 1.16
C GLY A 53 9.50 5.10 2.39
N PRO A 54 10.72 5.43 2.85
CA PRO A 54 10.92 6.14 4.10
C PRO A 54 10.41 7.58 4.11
N THR A 55 10.22 8.18 2.94
CA THR A 55 9.78 9.57 2.76
C THR A 55 8.30 9.68 2.37
N ALA A 56 7.55 8.57 2.34
CA ALA A 56 6.14 8.60 1.99
C ALA A 56 5.32 9.35 3.04
N ASP A 57 4.26 10.03 2.62
CA ASP A 57 3.34 10.69 3.55
C ASP A 57 2.61 9.65 4.44
N ILE A 58 2.22 10.05 5.66
CA ILE A 58 1.34 9.23 6.51
C ILE A 58 -0.11 9.37 6.02
N LYS A 59 -0.48 8.58 5.02
CA LYS A 59 -1.81 8.53 4.40
C LYS A 59 -2.26 7.08 4.18
N PRO A 60 -3.58 6.80 4.18
CA PRO A 60 -4.08 5.46 3.86
C PRO A 60 -3.54 4.93 2.53
N GLY A 61 -3.03 3.70 2.53
CA GLY A 61 -2.46 3.06 1.33
C GLY A 61 -0.95 3.19 1.19
N ASN A 62 -0.31 4.17 1.86
CA ASN A 62 1.15 4.28 1.85
C ASN A 62 1.80 3.22 2.75
N ASN A 63 3.02 2.83 2.37
CA ASN A 63 3.79 1.82 3.09
C ASN A 63 5.15 2.39 3.56
N LEU A 64 5.46 2.20 4.84
CA LEU A 64 6.66 2.71 5.50
C LEU A 64 7.18 1.70 6.53
N ALA A 65 8.47 1.78 6.83
CA ALA A 65 9.04 1.11 7.99
C ALA A 65 8.42 1.66 9.29
N LEU A 66 8.13 0.78 10.27
CA LEU A 66 7.49 1.16 11.55
C LEU A 66 8.20 2.31 12.27
N ARG A 67 9.53 2.39 12.19
CA ARG A 67 10.32 3.48 12.79
C ARG A 67 9.98 4.88 12.26
N ASN A 68 9.37 4.98 11.08
CA ASN A 68 9.01 6.24 10.44
C ASN A 68 7.52 6.60 10.64
N ILE A 69 6.75 5.74 11.31
CA ILE A 69 5.32 5.95 11.53
C ILE A 69 5.10 6.60 12.92
N PRO A 70 4.35 7.72 13.00
CA PRO A 70 4.04 8.36 14.29
C PRO A 70 3.27 7.41 15.22
N VAL A 71 3.63 7.44 16.51
CA VAL A 71 2.92 6.68 17.55
C VAL A 71 1.45 7.11 17.60
N GLY A 72 0.56 6.12 17.75
CA GLY A 72 -0.89 6.34 17.77
C GLY A 72 -1.56 6.23 16.38
N THR A 73 -0.80 6.09 15.31
CA THR A 73 -1.35 5.84 13.96
C THR A 73 -1.93 4.42 13.87
N THR A 74 -3.12 4.29 13.27
CA THR A 74 -3.69 2.98 12.96
C THR A 74 -3.07 2.41 11.69
N ILE A 75 -2.49 1.22 11.76
CA ILE A 75 -1.76 0.55 10.68
C ILE A 75 -2.25 -0.89 10.47
N HIS A 76 -1.88 -1.51 9.35
CA HIS A 76 -2.25 -2.88 9.00
C HIS A 76 -1.16 -3.53 8.12
N ALA A 77 -1.32 -4.81 7.78
CA ALA A 77 -0.39 -5.57 6.92
C ALA A 77 1.08 -5.51 7.39
N ILE A 78 1.28 -5.64 8.70
CA ILE A 78 2.59 -5.52 9.38
C ILE A 78 3.41 -6.80 9.18
N GLU A 79 4.68 -6.66 8.87
CA GLU A 79 5.64 -7.78 8.85
C GLU A 79 6.01 -8.23 10.27
N LEU A 80 6.12 -9.54 10.51
CA LEU A 80 6.54 -10.07 11.82
C LEU A 80 8.06 -10.00 12.00
N ARG A 81 8.81 -10.02 10.90
CA ARG A 81 10.26 -9.89 10.84
C ARG A 81 10.64 -8.97 9.67
N PRO A 82 11.76 -8.23 9.77
CA PRO A 82 12.21 -7.38 8.67
C PRO A 82 12.40 -8.18 7.37
N GLY A 83 11.61 -7.87 6.35
CA GLY A 83 11.65 -8.53 5.04
C GLY A 83 10.64 -9.65 4.83
N GLY A 84 9.86 -10.04 5.84
CA GLY A 84 8.93 -11.17 5.82
C GLY A 84 9.20 -12.18 6.92
#